data_AF-S0EM82-F1
#
_entry.id   AF-S0EM82-F1
#
_cell.length_a   1.000
_cell.length_b   1.000
_cell.length_c   1.000
_cell.angle_alpha   90.00
_cell.angle_beta   90.00
_cell.angle_gamma   90.00
#
_symmetry.space_group_name_H-M   'P 1'
#
loop_
_entity.id
_entity.type
_entity.pdbx_description
1 polymer ?
#
loop_
_entity_poly.entity_id
_entity_poly.type
_entity_poly.pdbx_seq_one_letter_code
_entity_poly.pdbx_strand_id
1 'polypeptide(L)'
;MKLTTAAALLALSPFVEATKPPVSSKKLQKLITEKGLMHNLQKLNDIAYANGGNRAFGLPGYAASVDFIYHEISKLKGFKTWKQDFPANFTQTLAAEVTVDDETFRTVALTYTPSTSEDGVTAELVHGPEGTAACDAANYEGLDVEGKVVLVERGLCPDGTTFAGKVKPAAAAGAQVVVIYNSDEAKLTAGTLSAPNPKEYVPTGLIDQDPGKALKARLDAGEKLEVFVKIIQTIETGITQNVFAETKGGDGENVVMLGAHLDSVQAGPGINDDGSGTSLILETAKGLQHFSTKLKIRFGWWGAEENGLVGSRYYVNNLKTPDVDNLLAYLNFDMVSRGFFGVFDGTGEKVGPGGPPGSDVIEDLFREFFEKEKIEVTPVGLTGGTDYVAFREVIEKPVGGLFTGTGLEQDACYHQACDNITNPVPETLHINAKAAAHVLSKLAIDGVKLIPKTPSNTTVGSIKRVRDAASLHLHDVTGFEGKPCDHDII
;
A
#
# COMPACT_ATOMS: atom_id res chain seq x y z
N MET A 1 -39.58 -75.54 -6.56
CA MET A 1 -39.42 -74.08 -6.64
C MET A 1 -38.14 -73.67 -5.92
N LYS A 2 -37.09 -73.32 -6.66
CA LYS A 2 -35.90 -72.65 -6.12
C LYS A 2 -35.66 -71.42 -7.01
N LEU A 3 -35.91 -70.23 -6.46
CA LEU A 3 -35.52 -68.96 -7.06
C LEU A 3 -34.02 -68.78 -6.82
N THR A 4 -33.26 -68.54 -7.88
CA THR A 4 -31.88 -68.06 -7.83
C THR A 4 -31.89 -66.55 -8.04
N THR A 5 -31.55 -65.80 -6.98
CA THR A 5 -31.27 -64.37 -7.01
C THR A 5 -29.83 -64.14 -7.51
N ALA A 6 -29.69 -63.43 -8.62
CA ALA A 6 -28.39 -62.96 -9.11
C ALA A 6 -28.07 -61.61 -8.46
N ALA A 7 -27.00 -61.54 -7.67
CA ALA A 7 -26.45 -60.30 -7.14
C ALA A 7 -25.44 -59.73 -8.16
N ALA A 8 -25.74 -58.57 -8.73
CA ALA A 8 -24.81 -57.82 -9.56
C ALA A 8 -23.85 -57.03 -8.66
N LEU A 9 -22.57 -57.39 -8.65
CA LEU A 9 -21.50 -56.56 -8.09
C LEU A 9 -21.24 -55.39 -9.04
N LEU A 10 -21.63 -54.17 -8.64
CA LEU A 10 -21.11 -52.94 -9.22
C LEU A 10 -19.69 -52.70 -8.69
N ALA A 11 -18.70 -52.91 -9.53
CA ALA A 11 -17.32 -52.50 -9.26
C ALA A 11 -17.23 -50.97 -9.30
N LEU A 12 -17.07 -50.34 -8.14
CA LEU A 12 -16.69 -48.94 -8.01
C LEU A 12 -15.21 -48.82 -8.37
N SER A 13 -14.91 -48.44 -9.61
CA SER A 13 -13.57 -47.98 -9.99
C SER A 13 -13.24 -46.70 -9.21
N PRO A 14 -12.09 -46.62 -8.52
CA PRO A 14 -11.66 -45.39 -7.89
C PRO A 14 -11.41 -44.36 -9.00
N PHE A 15 -12.06 -43.20 -8.91
CA PHE A 15 -11.72 -42.03 -9.71
C PHE A 15 -10.27 -41.65 -9.37
N VAL A 16 -9.32 -42.03 -10.22
CA VAL A 16 -7.97 -41.48 -10.18
C VAL A 16 -8.10 -40.03 -10.65
N GLU A 17 -8.11 -39.09 -9.70
CA GLU A 17 -8.05 -37.67 -10.02
C GLU A 17 -6.76 -37.43 -10.81
N ALA A 18 -6.88 -37.08 -12.08
CA ALA A 18 -5.73 -36.91 -12.96
C ALA A 18 -4.77 -35.87 -12.36
N THR A 19 -3.52 -36.27 -12.13
CA THR A 19 -2.50 -35.42 -11.53
C THR A 19 -2.25 -34.18 -12.39
N LYS A 20 -2.41 -32.99 -11.81
CA LYS A 20 -2.22 -31.71 -12.53
C LYS A 20 -0.78 -31.62 -13.08
N PRO A 21 -0.58 -31.18 -14.34
CA PRO A 21 0.76 -31.01 -14.90
C PRO A 21 1.53 -29.91 -14.16
N PRO A 22 2.88 -29.97 -14.11
CA PRO A 22 3.68 -28.87 -13.56
C PRO A 22 3.37 -27.54 -14.26
N VAL A 23 3.38 -26.45 -13.49
CA VAL A 23 3.15 -25.11 -14.04
C VAL A 23 4.19 -24.78 -15.11
N SER A 24 3.72 -24.12 -16.18
CA SER A 24 4.55 -23.69 -17.30
C SER A 24 4.19 -22.25 -17.63
N SER A 25 5.20 -21.37 -17.74
CA SER A 25 5.01 -19.94 -18.08
C SER A 25 4.04 -19.76 -19.26
N LYS A 26 4.33 -20.38 -20.41
CA LYS A 26 3.52 -20.23 -21.63
C LYS A 26 2.08 -20.72 -21.45
N LYS A 27 1.85 -21.78 -20.66
CA LYS A 27 0.50 -22.32 -20.44
C LYS A 27 -0.28 -21.46 -19.44
N LEU A 28 0.37 -21.00 -18.36
CA LEU A 28 -0.27 -20.13 -17.37
C LEU A 28 -0.64 -18.78 -17.97
N GLN A 29 0.28 -18.14 -18.70
CA GLN A 29 0.03 -16.87 -19.39
C GLN A 29 -1.17 -16.93 -20.35
N LYS A 30 -1.39 -18.07 -21.02
CA LYS A 30 -2.53 -18.27 -21.93
C LYS A 30 -3.88 -18.31 -21.22
N LEU A 31 -3.91 -18.65 -19.93
CA LEU A 31 -5.14 -18.69 -19.14
C LEU A 31 -5.53 -17.31 -18.61
N ILE A 32 -4.58 -16.38 -18.56
CA ILE A 32 -4.83 -14.99 -18.17
C ILE A 32 -5.32 -14.24 -19.40
N THR A 33 -6.53 -13.72 -19.33
CA THR A 33 -7.16 -13.00 -20.45
C THR A 33 -7.45 -11.56 -20.06
N GLU A 34 -7.28 -10.63 -20.99
CA GLU A 34 -7.67 -9.23 -20.81
C GLU A 34 -9.13 -9.11 -20.37
N LYS A 35 -10.03 -9.91 -20.97
CA LYS A 35 -11.45 -9.96 -20.58
C LYS A 35 -11.64 -10.35 -19.11
N GLY A 36 -10.87 -11.33 -18.61
CA GLY A 36 -10.93 -11.74 -17.20
C GLY A 36 -10.44 -10.64 -16.27
N LEU A 37 -9.31 -10.02 -16.63
CA LEU A 37 -8.73 -8.90 -15.89
C LEU A 37 -9.72 -7.72 -15.79
N MET A 38 -10.23 -7.26 -16.93
CA MET A 38 -11.19 -6.14 -16.98
C MET A 38 -12.53 -6.49 -16.35
N HIS A 39 -12.96 -7.76 -16.38
CA HIS A 39 -14.17 -8.19 -15.68
C HIS A 39 -14.04 -8.02 -14.16
N ASN A 40 -12.91 -8.43 -13.57
CA ASN A 40 -12.68 -8.24 -12.13
C ASN A 40 -12.61 -6.74 -11.78
N LEU A 41 -11.96 -5.92 -12.62
CA LEU A 41 -11.93 -4.46 -12.44
C LEU A 41 -13.32 -3.83 -12.49
N GLN A 42 -14.17 -4.25 -13.44
CA GLN A 42 -15.55 -3.78 -13.50
C GLN A 42 -16.31 -4.16 -12.23
N LYS A 43 -16.07 -5.36 -11.66
CA LYS A 43 -16.70 -5.76 -10.39
C LYS A 43 -16.28 -4.88 -9.22
N LEU A 44 -15.00 -4.56 -9.10
CA LEU A 44 -14.51 -3.64 -8.07
C LEU A 44 -15.08 -2.23 -8.26
N ASN A 45 -15.18 -1.76 -9.51
CA ASN A 45 -15.80 -0.48 -9.85
C ASN A 45 -17.28 -0.45 -9.47
N ASP A 46 -18.04 -1.48 -9.82
CA ASP A 46 -19.46 -1.61 -9.45
C ASP A 46 -19.63 -1.61 -7.93
N ILE A 47 -18.74 -2.31 -7.21
CA ILE A 47 -18.72 -2.33 -5.74
C ILE A 47 -18.48 -0.92 -5.20
N ALA A 48 -17.48 -0.20 -5.72
CA ALA A 48 -17.18 1.15 -5.28
C ALA A 48 -18.41 2.06 -5.42
N TYR A 49 -18.99 2.15 -6.62
CA TYR A 49 -20.16 3.01 -6.87
C TYR A 49 -21.41 2.59 -6.11
N ALA A 50 -21.62 1.29 -5.86
CA ALA A 50 -22.72 0.81 -5.02
C ALA A 50 -22.57 1.19 -3.53
N ASN A 51 -21.36 1.59 -3.10
CA ASN A 51 -21.02 1.81 -1.70
C ASN A 51 -20.40 3.20 -1.43
N GLY A 52 -20.81 4.22 -2.18
CA GLY A 52 -20.38 5.61 -1.94
C GLY A 52 -19.21 6.09 -2.81
N GLY A 53 -18.85 5.33 -3.85
CA GLY A 53 -17.86 5.74 -4.85
C GLY A 53 -16.42 5.33 -4.55
N ASN A 54 -16.18 4.53 -3.50
CA ASN A 54 -14.84 4.09 -3.11
C ASN A 54 -14.87 2.69 -2.48
N ARG A 55 -13.69 2.14 -2.21
CA ARG A 55 -13.47 0.89 -1.49
C ARG A 55 -12.53 1.08 -0.29
N ALA A 56 -12.52 2.27 0.31
CA ALA A 56 -11.65 2.56 1.44
C ALA A 56 -11.98 1.68 2.64
N PHE A 57 -10.96 1.22 3.34
CA PHE A 57 -11.16 0.41 4.55
C PHE A 57 -12.02 1.19 5.56
N GLY A 58 -12.76 0.48 6.41
CA GLY A 58 -13.72 1.11 7.32
C GLY A 58 -15.03 1.55 6.66
N LEU A 59 -15.10 1.63 5.32
CA LEU A 59 -16.33 1.93 4.57
C LEU A 59 -16.94 0.66 3.94
N PRO A 60 -18.26 0.67 3.62
CA PRO A 60 -18.96 -0.53 3.10
C PRO A 60 -18.36 -1.10 1.80
N GLY A 61 -17.74 -0.27 0.96
CA GLY A 61 -17.12 -0.69 -0.29
C GLY A 61 -15.96 -1.67 -0.09
N TYR A 62 -15.18 -1.48 0.97
CA TYR A 62 -14.11 -2.42 1.32
C TYR A 62 -14.65 -3.78 1.74
N ALA A 63 -15.65 -3.81 2.62
CA ALA A 63 -16.28 -5.05 3.06
C ALA A 63 -16.88 -5.85 1.88
N ALA A 64 -17.54 -5.15 0.94
CA ALA A 64 -18.05 -5.76 -0.28
C ALA A 64 -16.93 -6.29 -1.20
N SER A 65 -15.77 -5.63 -1.23
CA SER A 65 -14.59 -6.05 -1.98
C SER A 65 -13.97 -7.32 -1.39
N VAL A 66 -13.86 -7.38 -0.06
CA VAL A 66 -13.43 -8.58 0.68
C VAL A 66 -14.35 -9.76 0.37
N ASP A 67 -15.66 -9.54 0.39
CA ASP A 67 -16.64 -10.59 0.08
C ASP A 67 -16.53 -11.07 -1.37
N PHE A 68 -16.33 -10.16 -2.32
CA PHE A 68 -16.11 -10.50 -3.73
C PHE A 68 -14.85 -11.35 -3.92
N ILE A 69 -13.70 -10.90 -3.42
CA ILE A 69 -12.44 -11.62 -3.56
C ILE A 69 -12.51 -12.97 -2.86
N TYR A 70 -12.98 -13.01 -1.60
CA TYR A 70 -13.11 -14.25 -0.84
C TYR A 70 -14.04 -15.25 -1.54
N HIS A 71 -15.15 -14.77 -2.11
CA HIS A 71 -16.06 -15.60 -2.90
C HIS A 71 -15.37 -16.18 -4.15
N GLU A 72 -14.63 -15.38 -4.91
CA GLU A 72 -13.94 -15.85 -6.11
C GLU A 72 -12.85 -16.89 -5.80
N ILE A 73 -12.02 -16.63 -4.78
CA ILE A 73 -10.95 -17.56 -4.41
C ILE A 73 -11.48 -18.85 -3.77
N SER A 74 -12.62 -18.80 -3.07
CA SER A 74 -13.22 -19.99 -2.44
C SER A 74 -13.66 -21.06 -3.45
N LYS A 75 -13.88 -20.65 -4.71
CA LYS A 75 -14.22 -21.54 -5.83
C LYS A 75 -13.01 -22.29 -6.39
N LEU A 76 -11.78 -21.85 -6.07
CA LEU A 76 -10.56 -22.38 -6.67
C LEU A 76 -10.25 -23.79 -6.17
N LYS A 77 -10.06 -24.73 -7.10
CA LYS A 77 -9.75 -26.12 -6.76
C LYS A 77 -8.28 -26.29 -6.39
N GLY A 78 -8.04 -26.89 -5.23
CA GLY A 78 -6.68 -27.14 -4.74
C GLY A 78 -6.07 -25.96 -3.99
N PHE A 79 -6.89 -25.02 -3.52
CA PHE A 79 -6.50 -23.94 -2.62
C PHE A 79 -7.17 -24.09 -1.25
N LYS A 80 -6.50 -23.61 -0.21
CA LYS A 80 -7.11 -23.21 1.06
C LYS A 80 -7.26 -21.68 1.04
N THR A 81 -8.34 -21.17 1.61
CA THR A 81 -8.65 -19.74 1.65
C THR A 81 -9.03 -19.34 3.05
N TRP A 82 -8.62 -18.15 3.49
CA TRP A 82 -8.96 -17.62 4.81
C TRP A 82 -8.93 -16.09 4.80
N LYS A 83 -9.53 -15.49 5.83
CA LYS A 83 -9.42 -14.07 6.15
C LYS A 83 -8.63 -13.91 7.44
N GLN A 84 -7.91 -12.81 7.58
CA GLN A 84 -7.23 -12.43 8.81
C GLN A 84 -7.83 -11.11 9.29
N ASP A 85 -8.54 -11.16 10.40
CA ASP A 85 -9.14 -9.99 11.03
C ASP A 85 -8.09 -9.28 11.88
N PHE A 86 -8.07 -7.95 11.84
CA PHE A 86 -7.18 -7.16 12.67
C PHE A 86 -7.77 -5.78 12.99
N PRO A 87 -7.43 -5.19 14.15
CA PRO A 87 -7.83 -3.83 14.48
C PRO A 87 -7.01 -2.82 13.68
N ALA A 88 -7.66 -1.77 13.20
CA ALA A 88 -7.02 -0.63 12.55
C ALA A 88 -7.76 0.67 12.91
N ASN A 89 -7.02 1.79 12.96
CA ASN A 89 -7.62 3.11 13.19
C ASN A 89 -8.08 3.69 11.85
N PHE A 90 -9.39 3.78 11.67
CA PHE A 90 -10.05 4.46 10.56
C PHE A 90 -10.19 5.95 10.87
N THR A 91 -9.91 6.77 9.87
CA THR A 91 -10.05 8.22 9.94
C THR A 91 -10.93 8.70 8.80
N GLN A 92 -11.93 9.53 9.09
CA GLN A 92 -12.72 10.21 8.08
C GLN A 92 -12.68 11.72 8.31
N THR A 93 -12.26 12.46 7.29
CA THR A 93 -12.30 13.92 7.30
C THR A 93 -13.71 14.40 6.98
N LEU A 94 -14.30 15.14 7.92
CA LEU A 94 -15.62 15.76 7.81
C LEU A 94 -15.55 17.23 7.39
N ALA A 95 -14.48 17.93 7.76
CA ALA A 95 -14.19 19.30 7.33
C ALA A 95 -12.68 19.56 7.30
N ALA A 96 -12.21 20.31 6.32
CA ALA A 96 -10.84 20.79 6.22
C ALA A 96 -10.86 22.15 5.50
N GLU A 97 -10.56 23.21 6.24
CA GLU A 97 -10.63 24.58 5.75
C GLU A 97 -9.52 25.42 6.38
N VAL A 98 -8.81 26.18 5.55
CA VAL A 98 -7.90 27.24 5.96
C VAL A 98 -8.27 28.47 5.14
N THR A 99 -8.66 29.56 5.82
CA THR A 99 -9.17 30.77 5.19
C THR A 99 -8.44 32.00 5.73
N VAL A 100 -7.92 32.84 4.84
CA VAL A 100 -7.26 34.12 5.15
C VAL A 100 -7.84 35.19 4.24
N ASP A 101 -8.23 36.36 4.77
CA ASP A 101 -8.83 37.47 4.01
C ASP A 101 -9.99 37.07 3.08
N ASP A 102 -10.92 36.25 3.59
CA ASP A 102 -12.05 35.69 2.82
C ASP A 102 -11.65 34.75 1.66
N GLU A 103 -10.36 34.41 1.50
CA GLU A 103 -9.88 33.40 0.56
C GLU A 103 -9.68 32.06 1.27
N THR A 104 -10.46 31.04 0.87
CA THR A 104 -10.32 29.66 1.35
C THR A 104 -9.37 28.87 0.45
N PHE A 105 -8.30 28.33 1.04
CA PHE A 105 -7.34 27.51 0.32
C PHE A 105 -7.77 26.05 0.23
N ARG A 106 -7.34 25.37 -0.85
CA ARG A 106 -7.40 23.91 -0.91
C ARG A 106 -6.63 23.33 0.28
N THR A 107 -7.34 22.62 1.14
CA THR A 107 -6.82 22.12 2.41
C THR A 107 -7.02 20.60 2.48
N VAL A 108 -5.95 19.90 2.85
CA VAL A 108 -5.98 18.47 3.21
C VAL A 108 -5.79 18.37 4.72
N ALA A 109 -6.73 17.76 5.43
CA ALA A 109 -6.52 17.43 6.84
C ALA A 109 -5.59 16.22 6.92
N LEU A 110 -4.48 16.33 7.67
CA LEU A 110 -3.57 15.20 7.84
C LEU A 110 -4.28 14.07 8.58
N THR A 111 -4.07 12.84 8.15
CA THR A 111 -4.67 11.67 8.79
C THR A 111 -4.18 11.58 10.24
N TYR A 112 -5.12 11.35 11.17
CA TYR A 112 -4.90 11.29 12.63
C TYR A 112 -4.65 12.64 13.31
N THR A 113 -4.86 13.76 12.61
CA THR A 113 -4.84 15.07 13.27
C THR A 113 -6.00 15.19 14.27
N PRO A 114 -5.78 15.82 15.44
CA PRO A 114 -6.88 16.24 16.30
C PRO A 114 -7.83 17.17 15.54
N SER A 115 -9.11 17.14 15.93
CA SER A 115 -10.12 18.07 15.43
C SER A 115 -10.03 19.42 16.14
N THR A 116 -10.35 20.50 15.43
CA THR A 116 -10.78 21.77 16.03
C THR A 116 -12.14 21.59 16.72
N SER A 117 -12.62 22.62 17.42
CA SER A 117 -14.06 22.73 17.71
C SER A 117 -14.88 22.85 16.43
N GLU A 118 -16.18 22.56 16.50
CA GLU A 118 -17.12 22.72 15.37
C GLU A 118 -17.16 24.16 14.84
N ASP A 119 -16.93 25.15 15.70
CA ASP A 119 -16.86 26.56 15.32
C ASP A 119 -15.53 26.93 14.63
N GLY A 120 -14.58 26.00 14.51
CA GLY A 120 -13.22 26.25 14.03
C GLY A 120 -12.38 27.03 15.05
N VAL A 121 -11.22 27.53 14.58
CA VAL A 121 -10.29 28.39 15.33
C VAL A 121 -9.97 29.60 14.47
N THR A 122 -10.15 30.80 15.03
CA THR A 122 -9.64 32.05 14.43
C THR A 122 -8.53 32.60 15.33
N ALA A 123 -7.33 32.76 14.79
CA ALA A 123 -6.19 33.31 15.54
C ALA A 123 -5.19 34.01 14.60
N GLU A 124 -4.24 34.76 15.19
CA GLU A 124 -3.13 35.35 14.45
C GLU A 124 -2.27 34.23 13.81
N LEU A 125 -1.93 34.40 12.54
CA LEU A 125 -1.02 33.53 11.81
C LEU A 125 0.42 34.01 12.03
N VAL A 126 1.30 33.11 12.43
CA VAL A 126 2.73 33.38 12.61
C VAL A 126 3.59 32.37 11.87
N HIS A 127 4.75 32.83 11.42
CA HIS A 127 5.71 31.96 10.74
C HIS A 127 6.55 31.20 11.76
N GLY A 128 6.61 29.88 11.61
CA GLY A 128 7.52 29.03 12.38
C GLY A 128 8.97 29.10 11.86
N PRO A 129 9.90 28.36 12.51
CA PRO A 129 11.26 28.22 12.00
C PRO A 129 11.29 27.60 10.59
N GLU A 130 12.34 27.88 9.83
CA GLU A 130 12.47 27.37 8.45
C GLU A 130 13.18 26.02 8.35
N GLY A 131 12.87 25.26 7.30
CA GLY A 131 13.58 24.02 6.97
C GLY A 131 13.63 23.03 8.14
N THR A 132 14.78 22.43 8.39
CA THR A 132 14.97 21.47 9.50
C THR A 132 14.89 22.11 10.88
N ALA A 133 14.96 23.45 10.99
CA ALA A 133 14.84 24.12 12.28
C ALA A 133 13.43 23.95 12.89
N ALA A 134 12.40 23.83 12.04
CA ALA A 134 11.03 23.53 12.49
C ALA A 134 10.88 22.13 13.13
N CYS A 135 11.89 21.26 13.02
CA CYS A 135 11.87 19.92 13.59
C CYS A 135 12.36 19.89 15.06
N ASP A 136 12.76 21.02 15.63
CA ASP A 136 13.32 21.10 16.98
C ASP A 136 12.59 22.16 17.80
N ALA A 137 12.05 21.74 18.94
CA ALA A 137 11.30 22.61 19.85
C ALA A 137 12.14 23.78 20.38
N ALA A 138 13.46 23.61 20.51
CA ALA A 138 14.35 24.68 20.96
C ALA A 138 14.35 25.89 20.01
N ASN A 139 14.08 25.68 18.71
CA ASN A 139 14.04 26.76 17.73
C ASN A 139 12.74 27.59 17.80
N TYR A 140 11.78 27.17 18.62
CA TYR A 140 10.58 27.95 18.91
C TYR A 140 10.74 28.84 20.15
N GLU A 141 11.83 28.70 20.91
CA GLU A 141 12.09 29.54 22.07
C GLU A 141 12.21 31.03 21.67
N GLY A 142 11.40 31.88 22.29
CA GLY A 142 11.37 33.32 22.01
C GLY A 142 10.52 33.72 20.79
N LEU A 143 9.90 32.76 20.09
CA LEU A 143 8.86 33.03 19.11
C LEU A 143 7.51 33.20 19.80
N ASP A 144 6.73 34.18 19.36
CA ASP A 144 5.38 34.44 19.85
C ASP A 144 4.37 33.52 19.14
N VAL A 145 4.34 32.23 19.52
CA VAL A 145 3.51 31.18 18.89
C VAL A 145 2.39 30.64 19.80
N GLU A 146 2.42 30.97 21.09
CA GLU A 146 1.46 30.46 22.07
C GLU A 146 0.04 30.97 21.76
N GLY A 147 -0.91 30.03 21.60
CA GLY A 147 -2.30 30.34 21.25
C GLY A 147 -2.53 30.79 19.81
N LYS A 148 -1.54 30.66 18.93
CA LYS A 148 -1.59 31.11 17.53
C LYS A 148 -1.68 29.96 16.53
N VAL A 149 -1.90 30.31 15.25
CA VAL A 149 -1.73 29.37 14.14
C VAL A 149 -0.32 29.50 13.59
N VAL A 150 0.42 28.39 13.55
CA VAL A 150 1.81 28.38 13.07
C VAL A 150 1.86 27.87 11.62
N LEU A 151 2.42 28.68 10.72
CA LEU A 151 2.73 28.31 9.34
C LEU A 151 4.15 27.72 9.26
N VAL A 152 4.29 26.51 8.72
CA VAL A 152 5.59 25.87 8.47
C VAL A 152 5.65 25.23 7.09
N GLU A 153 6.84 25.20 6.52
CA GLU A 153 7.09 24.47 5.28
C GLU A 153 7.17 22.96 5.54
N ARG A 154 6.56 22.18 4.65
CA ARG A 154 6.77 20.74 4.59
C ARG A 154 8.26 20.45 4.32
N GLY A 155 8.82 19.44 4.99
CA GLY A 155 10.15 18.96 4.65
C GLY A 155 10.61 17.82 5.55
N LEU A 156 11.62 17.07 5.10
CA LEU A 156 12.20 15.96 5.86
C LEU A 156 12.91 16.48 7.12
N CYS A 157 12.62 15.86 8.25
CA CYS A 157 13.28 16.08 9.52
C CYS A 157 14.47 15.11 9.71
N PRO A 158 15.47 15.45 10.55
CA PRO A 158 16.62 14.59 10.79
C PRO A 158 16.29 13.20 11.37
N ASP A 159 15.13 13.06 12.02
CA ASP A 159 14.60 11.79 12.53
C ASP A 159 13.92 10.93 11.44
N GLY A 160 13.83 11.43 10.21
CA GLY A 160 13.18 10.76 9.08
C GLY A 160 11.68 11.01 8.96
N THR A 161 11.10 11.80 9.88
CA THR A 161 9.69 12.20 9.77
C THR A 161 9.52 13.39 8.83
N THR A 162 8.30 13.63 8.35
CA THR A 162 7.96 14.79 7.51
C THR A 162 6.98 15.70 8.25
N PHE A 163 5.70 15.34 8.32
CA PHE A 163 4.66 16.14 8.95
C PHE A 163 4.74 16.12 10.48
N ALA A 164 4.82 14.92 11.07
CA ALA A 164 4.86 14.77 12.52
C ALA A 164 6.02 15.55 13.15
N GLY A 165 7.21 15.50 12.54
CA GLY A 165 8.38 16.26 12.99
C GLY A 165 8.19 17.77 12.96
N LYS A 166 7.31 18.32 12.10
CA LYS A 166 6.96 19.75 12.10
C LYS A 166 5.90 20.10 13.13
N VAL A 167 4.92 19.21 13.33
CA VAL A 167 3.79 19.48 14.22
C VAL A 167 4.20 19.45 15.69
N LYS A 168 4.98 18.45 16.12
CA LYS A 168 5.30 18.27 17.55
C LYS A 168 6.04 19.46 18.17
N PRO A 169 7.07 20.03 17.53
CA PRO A 169 7.78 21.20 18.08
C PRO A 169 6.87 22.43 18.21
N ALA A 170 6.07 22.73 17.19
CA ALA A 170 5.12 23.84 17.22
C ALA A 170 4.06 23.65 18.31
N ALA A 171 3.50 22.44 18.42
CA ALA A 171 2.54 22.09 19.47
C ALA A 171 3.15 22.24 20.87
N ALA A 172 4.38 21.75 21.08
CA ALA A 172 5.11 21.87 22.34
C ALA A 172 5.39 23.32 22.74
N ALA A 173 5.54 24.21 21.75
CA ALA A 173 5.70 25.65 21.94
C ALA A 173 4.36 26.41 22.20
N GLY A 174 3.23 25.70 22.19
CA GLY A 174 1.92 26.27 22.50
C GLY A 174 1.08 26.70 21.29
N ALA A 175 1.47 26.32 20.06
CA ALA A 175 0.63 26.54 18.89
C ALA A 175 -0.76 25.91 19.09
N GLN A 176 -1.82 26.61 18.71
CA GLN A 176 -3.19 26.07 18.78
C GLN A 176 -3.52 25.22 17.55
N VAL A 177 -2.96 25.58 16.40
CA VAL A 177 -3.13 24.92 15.09
C VAL A 177 -1.82 25.03 14.32
N VAL A 178 -1.49 24.01 13.52
CA VAL A 178 -0.38 24.06 12.58
C VAL A 178 -0.92 24.04 11.15
N VAL A 179 -0.49 24.98 10.31
CA VAL A 179 -0.73 24.93 8.88
C VAL A 179 0.61 24.61 8.21
N ILE A 180 0.66 23.49 7.51
CA ILE A 180 1.81 23.08 6.73
C ILE A 180 1.54 23.47 5.28
N TYR A 181 2.48 24.10 4.61
CA TYR A 181 2.39 24.29 3.16
C TYR A 181 3.35 23.36 2.42
N ASN A 182 2.93 22.83 1.28
CA ASN A 182 3.75 21.90 0.52
C ASN A 182 5.03 22.56 0.00
N SER A 183 6.12 21.80 -0.02
CA SER A 183 7.42 22.24 -0.56
C SER A 183 7.58 21.95 -2.06
N ASP A 184 6.61 21.29 -2.67
CA ASP A 184 6.58 20.92 -4.10
C ASP A 184 5.34 21.53 -4.78
N GLU A 185 5.40 21.74 -6.10
CA GLU A 185 4.28 22.25 -6.90
C GLU A 185 3.15 21.21 -7.03
N ALA A 186 3.45 19.93 -6.79
CA ALA A 186 2.46 18.87 -6.74
C ALA A 186 1.36 19.14 -5.69
N LYS A 187 0.12 18.83 -6.05
CA LYS A 187 -1.05 19.01 -5.18
C LYS A 187 -1.31 17.76 -4.36
N LEU A 188 -0.72 17.72 -3.18
CA LEU A 188 -0.85 16.61 -2.24
C LEU A 188 -2.31 16.26 -1.96
N THR A 189 -2.68 15.01 -2.21
CA THR A 189 -4.05 14.49 -2.00
C THR A 189 -4.26 13.94 -0.60
N ALA A 190 -3.18 13.59 0.09
CA ALA A 190 -3.17 13.04 1.42
C ALA A 190 -1.87 13.42 2.17
N GLY A 191 -1.85 13.11 3.46
CA GLY A 191 -0.68 13.18 4.33
C GLY A 191 -1.06 12.62 5.69
N THR A 192 -0.09 12.11 6.44
CA THR A 192 -0.37 11.39 7.69
C THR A 192 0.53 11.83 8.85
N LEU A 193 -0.04 11.85 10.06
CA LEU A 193 0.72 11.96 11.31
C LEU A 193 1.13 10.58 11.87
N SER A 194 0.99 9.54 11.04
CA SER A 194 1.28 8.12 11.28
C SER A 194 0.37 7.43 12.29
N ALA A 195 0.06 8.07 13.43
CA ALA A 195 -0.84 7.54 14.45
C ALA A 195 -1.50 8.67 15.26
N PRO A 196 -2.66 8.45 15.89
CA PRO A 196 -3.25 9.44 16.80
C PRO A 196 -2.35 9.72 18.01
N ASN A 197 -1.99 10.99 18.24
CA ASN A 197 -1.30 11.42 19.45
C ASN A 197 -1.85 12.78 19.94
N PRO A 198 -3.01 12.80 20.61
CA PRO A 198 -3.66 14.05 21.04
C PRO A 198 -2.88 14.81 22.15
N LYS A 199 -1.76 14.27 22.63
CA LYS A 199 -0.89 14.95 23.61
C LYS A 199 0.21 15.77 22.95
N GLU A 200 0.70 15.32 21.80
CA GLU A 200 1.83 15.94 21.08
C GLU A 200 1.39 16.62 19.77
N TYR A 201 0.16 16.37 19.31
CA TYR A 201 -0.39 16.99 18.11
C TYR A 201 -1.48 17.99 18.44
N VAL A 202 -1.60 18.97 17.55
CA VAL A 202 -2.69 19.94 17.47
C VAL A 202 -3.34 19.84 16.09
N PRO A 203 -4.55 20.40 15.88
CA PRO A 203 -5.17 20.38 14.57
C PRO A 203 -4.22 20.88 13.48
N THR A 204 -4.08 20.09 12.41
CA THR A 204 -3.07 20.31 11.37
C THR A 204 -3.66 20.18 9.97
N GLY A 205 -3.58 21.28 9.22
CA GLY A 205 -4.02 21.35 7.82
C GLY A 205 -2.81 21.50 6.89
N LEU A 206 -2.90 20.89 5.72
CA LEU A 206 -1.93 20.99 4.64
C LEU A 206 -2.52 21.81 3.49
N ILE A 207 -1.83 22.88 3.09
CA ILE A 207 -2.19 23.70 1.92
C ILE A 207 -1.15 23.57 0.80
N ASP A 208 -1.56 23.93 -0.42
CA ASP A 208 -0.68 23.91 -1.59
C ASP A 208 0.51 24.89 -1.43
N GLN A 209 1.58 24.71 -2.22
CA GLN A 209 2.82 25.50 -2.10
C GLN A 209 2.60 27.01 -2.32
N ASP A 210 1.90 27.38 -3.39
CA ASP A 210 1.70 28.78 -3.79
C ASP A 210 1.04 29.64 -2.70
N PRO A 211 -0.12 29.26 -2.12
CA PRO A 211 -0.71 30.04 -1.04
C PRO A 211 0.19 30.09 0.20
N GLY A 212 0.89 29.00 0.52
CA GLY A 212 1.84 28.97 1.63
C GLY A 212 3.00 29.96 1.47
N LYS A 213 3.64 29.99 0.29
CA LYS A 213 4.70 30.95 -0.03
C LYS A 213 4.20 32.39 -0.01
N ALA A 214 2.98 32.63 -0.52
CA ALA A 214 2.38 33.95 -0.50
C ALA A 214 2.10 34.44 0.94
N LEU A 215 1.53 33.60 1.79
CA LEU A 215 1.31 33.91 3.21
C LEU A 215 2.64 34.16 3.93
N LYS A 216 3.65 33.32 3.71
CA LYS A 216 4.99 33.52 4.28
C LYS A 216 5.57 34.87 3.90
N ALA A 217 5.52 35.25 2.61
CA ALA A 217 6.05 36.53 2.15
C ALA A 217 5.38 37.75 2.81
N ARG A 218 4.07 37.65 3.09
CA ARG A 218 3.32 38.68 3.83
C ARG A 218 3.75 38.77 5.29
N LEU A 219 3.93 37.63 5.96
CA LEU A 219 4.44 37.58 7.34
C LEU A 219 5.88 38.12 7.42
N ASP A 220 6.74 37.77 6.48
CA ASP A 220 8.12 38.29 6.38
C ASP A 220 8.16 39.81 6.15
N ALA A 221 7.14 40.37 5.48
CA ALA A 221 6.96 41.82 5.31
C ALA A 221 6.43 42.53 6.58
N GLY A 222 6.17 41.78 7.65
CA GLY A 222 5.67 42.29 8.93
C GLY A 222 4.17 42.50 8.99
N GLU A 223 3.41 41.93 8.05
CA GLU A 223 1.96 41.97 8.07
C GLU A 223 1.41 41.08 9.20
N LYS A 224 0.38 41.56 9.89
CA LYS A 224 -0.36 40.78 10.88
C LYS A 224 -1.58 40.17 10.22
N LEU A 225 -1.57 38.85 10.08
CA LEU A 225 -2.65 38.11 9.44
C LEU A 225 -3.46 37.38 10.49
N GLU A 226 -4.77 37.34 10.29
CA GLU A 226 -5.67 36.45 11.00
C GLU A 226 -6.07 35.31 10.07
N VAL A 227 -6.13 34.09 10.59
CA VAL A 227 -6.51 32.90 9.84
C VAL A 227 -7.65 32.19 10.56
N PHE A 228 -8.63 31.74 9.78
CA PHE A 228 -9.63 30.78 10.22
C PHE A 228 -9.23 29.38 9.79
N VAL A 229 -9.24 28.43 10.73
CA VAL A 229 -8.98 27.01 10.46
C VAL A 229 -10.10 26.16 11.04
N LYS A 230 -10.68 25.28 10.21
CA LYS A 230 -11.63 24.25 10.64
C LYS A 230 -11.19 22.90 10.14
N ILE A 231 -10.86 22.00 11.07
CA ILE A 231 -10.44 20.63 10.77
C ILE A 231 -11.24 19.71 11.66
N ILE A 232 -12.09 18.88 11.06
CA ILE A 232 -12.92 17.92 11.78
C ILE A 232 -12.66 16.55 11.19
N GLN A 233 -12.18 15.63 12.04
CA GLN A 233 -12.04 14.22 11.73
C GLN A 233 -12.78 13.35 12.75
N THR A 234 -13.30 12.22 12.29
CA THR A 234 -13.59 11.09 13.17
C THR A 234 -12.41 10.13 13.12
N ILE A 235 -12.02 9.60 14.28
CA ILE A 235 -10.98 8.59 14.41
C ILE A 235 -11.57 7.45 15.23
N GLU A 236 -11.70 6.28 14.62
CA GLU A 236 -12.35 5.11 15.24
C GLU A 236 -11.52 3.86 15.01
N THR A 237 -11.38 3.02 16.04
CA THR A 237 -10.77 1.70 15.86
C THR A 237 -11.83 0.72 15.40
N GLY A 238 -11.64 0.18 14.20
CA GLY A 238 -12.50 -0.84 13.60
C GLY A 238 -11.75 -2.14 13.33
N ILE A 239 -12.50 -3.20 13.01
CA ILE A 239 -11.92 -4.44 12.48
C ILE A 239 -11.90 -4.36 10.95
N THR A 240 -10.74 -4.62 10.37
CA THR A 240 -10.53 -4.78 8.93
C THR A 240 -9.95 -6.18 8.65
N GLN A 241 -9.81 -6.57 7.37
CA GLN A 241 -9.51 -7.96 6.99
C GLN A 241 -8.50 -8.06 5.85
N ASN A 242 -7.42 -8.83 6.03
CA ASN A 242 -6.66 -9.33 4.88
C ASN A 242 -7.35 -10.59 4.33
N VAL A 243 -7.19 -10.88 3.03
CA VAL A 243 -7.75 -12.08 2.38
C VAL A 243 -6.63 -12.90 1.78
N PHE A 244 -6.70 -14.24 1.88
CA PHE A 244 -5.64 -15.12 1.38
C PHE A 244 -6.16 -16.34 0.63
N ALA A 245 -5.39 -16.74 -0.37
CA ALA A 245 -5.48 -18.05 -1.02
C ALA A 245 -4.11 -18.73 -1.03
N GLU A 246 -4.03 -20.00 -0.67
CA GLU A 246 -2.78 -20.77 -0.73
C GLU A 246 -3.01 -22.14 -1.34
N THR A 247 -2.12 -22.55 -2.24
CA THR A 247 -2.15 -23.89 -2.84
C THR A 247 -2.06 -24.99 -1.77
N LYS A 248 -2.89 -26.03 -1.86
CA LYS A 248 -2.82 -27.21 -0.97
C LYS A 248 -1.56 -28.03 -1.23
N GLY A 249 -1.15 -28.15 -2.50
CA GLY A 249 0.07 -28.82 -2.93
C GLY A 249 1.32 -27.94 -2.85
N GLY A 250 2.49 -28.48 -3.17
CA GLY A 250 3.78 -27.80 -3.05
C GLY A 250 4.38 -27.87 -1.64
N ASP A 251 5.68 -27.64 -1.56
CA ASP A 251 6.48 -27.66 -0.35
C ASP A 251 6.16 -26.47 0.56
N GLY A 252 5.60 -26.76 1.74
CA GLY A 252 5.23 -25.74 2.73
C GLY A 252 6.43 -25.08 3.42
N GLU A 253 7.63 -25.63 3.28
CA GLU A 253 8.85 -25.01 3.79
C GLU A 253 9.43 -23.95 2.84
N ASN A 254 8.84 -23.80 1.64
CA ASN A 254 9.27 -22.86 0.63
C ASN A 254 8.05 -22.21 -0.04
N VAL A 255 7.67 -21.04 0.45
CA VAL A 255 6.49 -20.28 0.05
C VAL A 255 6.91 -19.10 -0.84
N VAL A 256 6.33 -19.02 -2.04
CA VAL A 256 6.36 -17.81 -2.86
C VAL A 256 5.03 -17.11 -2.69
N MET A 257 5.06 -15.84 -2.31
CA MET A 257 3.87 -15.05 -2.06
C MET A 257 3.71 -13.95 -3.10
N LEU A 258 2.49 -13.75 -3.60
CA LEU A 258 2.09 -12.59 -4.39
C LEU A 258 1.12 -11.75 -3.56
N GLY A 259 1.23 -10.43 -3.62
CA GLY A 259 0.32 -9.51 -2.94
C GLY A 259 -0.03 -8.27 -3.76
N ALA A 260 -1.17 -7.72 -3.41
CA ALA A 260 -1.79 -6.50 -3.95
C ALA A 260 -2.74 -5.98 -2.86
N HIS A 261 -2.94 -4.68 -2.72
CA HIS A 261 -3.93 -4.19 -1.75
C HIS A 261 -5.33 -4.14 -2.35
N LEU A 262 -6.33 -4.21 -1.47
CA LEU A 262 -7.73 -4.35 -1.87
C LEU A 262 -8.55 -3.09 -1.63
N ASP A 263 -8.14 -2.29 -0.65
CA ASP A 263 -8.73 -0.99 -0.39
C ASP A 263 -8.39 0.02 -1.50
N SER A 264 -8.98 1.20 -1.38
CA SER A 264 -8.65 2.39 -2.16
C SER A 264 -8.66 3.59 -1.22
N VAL A 265 -8.20 4.75 -1.66
CA VAL A 265 -8.53 6.00 -0.97
C VAL A 265 -10.04 6.28 -0.92
N GLN A 266 -10.46 7.14 0.01
CA GLN A 266 -11.86 7.59 0.13
C GLN A 266 -12.31 8.45 -1.07
N ALA A 267 -11.36 9.10 -1.75
CA ALA A 267 -11.63 10.05 -2.82
C ALA A 267 -12.17 9.40 -4.11
N GLY A 268 -11.91 8.11 -4.35
CA GLY A 268 -12.26 7.49 -5.61
C GLY A 268 -12.35 5.97 -5.60
N PRO A 269 -12.78 5.39 -6.74
CA PRO A 269 -13.01 3.96 -6.82
C PRO A 269 -11.74 3.15 -6.64
N GLY A 270 -10.58 3.58 -7.14
CA GLY A 270 -9.29 2.90 -6.99
C GLY A 270 -9.11 1.72 -7.95
N ILE A 271 -9.36 1.89 -9.25
CA ILE A 271 -9.36 0.77 -10.20
C ILE A 271 -7.97 0.45 -10.75
N ASN A 272 -7.16 1.45 -11.08
CA ASN A 272 -5.74 1.20 -11.26
C ASN A 272 -5.09 0.95 -9.89
N ASP A 273 -5.51 1.68 -8.86
CA ASP A 273 -4.92 1.71 -7.53
C ASP A 273 -5.87 1.20 -6.41
N ASP A 274 -5.78 -0.06 -5.98
CA ASP A 274 -5.03 -1.16 -6.62
C ASP A 274 -5.96 -2.29 -7.07
N GLY A 275 -7.05 -1.89 -7.73
CA GLY A 275 -7.87 -2.85 -8.46
C GLY A 275 -7.05 -3.65 -9.49
N SER A 276 -6.04 -3.03 -10.09
CA SER A 276 -5.22 -3.62 -11.15
C SER A 276 -4.33 -4.76 -10.64
N GLY A 277 -3.59 -4.56 -9.56
CA GLY A 277 -2.80 -5.59 -8.87
C GLY A 277 -3.71 -6.68 -8.32
N THR A 278 -4.81 -6.30 -7.67
CA THR A 278 -5.84 -7.22 -7.16
C THR A 278 -6.35 -8.15 -8.27
N SER A 279 -6.69 -7.60 -9.44
CA SER A 279 -7.20 -8.36 -10.59
C SER A 279 -6.13 -9.27 -11.19
N LEU A 280 -4.89 -8.76 -11.30
CA LEU A 280 -3.73 -9.51 -11.80
C LEU A 280 -3.47 -10.76 -10.97
N ILE A 281 -3.42 -10.63 -9.63
CA ILE A 281 -3.12 -11.77 -8.76
C ILE A 281 -4.31 -12.75 -8.68
N LEU A 282 -5.55 -12.26 -8.81
CA LEU A 282 -6.75 -13.11 -8.88
C LEU A 282 -6.79 -13.97 -10.15
N GLU A 283 -6.54 -13.38 -11.33
CA GLU A 283 -6.49 -14.14 -12.59
C GLU A 283 -5.30 -15.11 -12.60
N THR A 284 -4.18 -14.73 -11.98
CA THR A 284 -3.03 -15.62 -11.81
C THR A 284 -3.38 -16.83 -10.94
N ALA A 285 -4.09 -16.64 -9.82
CA ALA A 285 -4.56 -17.74 -8.97
C ALA A 285 -5.58 -18.64 -9.70
N LYS A 286 -6.53 -18.04 -10.43
CA LYS A 286 -7.49 -18.74 -11.30
C LYS A 286 -6.80 -19.61 -12.34
N GLY A 287 -5.75 -19.11 -12.99
CA GLY A 287 -4.96 -19.88 -13.95
C GLY A 287 -4.14 -20.99 -13.28
N LEU A 288 -3.52 -20.70 -12.14
CA LEU A 288 -2.63 -21.64 -11.42
C LEU A 288 -3.37 -22.89 -10.94
N GLN A 289 -4.68 -22.81 -10.70
CA GLN A 289 -5.49 -23.96 -10.26
C GLN A 289 -5.42 -25.16 -11.21
N HIS A 290 -5.00 -24.98 -12.47
CA HIS A 290 -4.88 -26.05 -13.45
C HIS A 290 -3.52 -26.76 -13.44
N PHE A 291 -2.60 -26.36 -12.55
CA PHE A 291 -1.23 -26.86 -12.49
C PHE A 291 -0.84 -27.38 -11.11
N SER A 292 0.25 -28.14 -11.06
CA SER A 292 1.00 -28.43 -9.83
C SER A 292 2.23 -27.53 -9.74
N THR A 293 2.64 -27.23 -8.51
CA THR A 293 3.83 -26.45 -8.18
C THR A 293 4.73 -27.28 -7.28
N LYS A 294 6.05 -27.05 -7.32
CA LYS A 294 6.98 -27.67 -6.37
C LYS A 294 6.99 -26.92 -5.06
N LEU A 295 6.92 -25.59 -5.12
CA LEU A 295 6.84 -24.71 -3.96
C LEU A 295 5.38 -24.38 -3.63
N LYS A 296 5.13 -24.00 -2.37
CA LYS A 296 3.83 -23.47 -1.95
C LYS A 296 3.64 -22.07 -2.53
N ILE A 297 2.48 -21.82 -3.14
CA ILE A 297 2.13 -20.47 -3.61
C ILE A 297 1.03 -19.89 -2.73
N ARG A 298 1.26 -18.68 -2.23
CA ARG A 298 0.34 -17.87 -1.43
C ARG A 298 -0.01 -16.58 -2.18
N PHE A 299 -1.28 -16.20 -2.14
CA PHE A 299 -1.80 -14.94 -2.65
C PHE A 299 -2.39 -14.19 -1.45
N GLY A 300 -2.07 -12.91 -1.30
CA GLY A 300 -2.59 -12.02 -0.26
C GLY A 300 -3.23 -10.78 -0.87
N TRP A 301 -4.37 -10.40 -0.33
CA TRP A 301 -5.03 -9.12 -0.60
C TRP A 301 -5.03 -8.34 0.70
N TRP A 302 -4.34 -7.21 0.71
CA TRP A 302 -4.09 -6.42 1.91
C TRP A 302 -5.21 -5.43 2.17
N GLY A 303 -5.46 -5.13 3.44
CA GLY A 303 -6.37 -4.08 3.86
C GLY A 303 -5.66 -2.92 4.53
N ALA A 304 -6.22 -1.72 4.37
CA ALA A 304 -5.70 -0.51 4.97
C ALA A 304 -4.23 -0.26 4.57
N GLU A 305 -3.91 -0.52 3.31
CA GLU A 305 -2.60 -0.20 2.73
C GLU A 305 -2.43 1.33 2.70
N GLU A 306 -3.48 2.01 2.24
CA GLU A 306 -3.60 3.47 2.06
C GLU A 306 -3.43 4.26 3.37
N ASN A 307 -3.46 3.54 4.50
CA ASN A 307 -3.34 4.07 5.84
C ASN A 307 -1.99 3.73 6.49
N GLY A 308 -1.00 3.40 5.67
CA GLY A 308 0.36 3.12 6.11
C GLY A 308 0.66 1.63 6.24
N LEU A 309 0.22 0.84 5.26
CA LEU A 309 0.56 -0.58 5.11
C LEU A 309 0.05 -1.44 6.28
N VAL A 310 -1.10 -1.07 6.87
CA VAL A 310 -1.54 -1.64 8.15
C VAL A 310 -1.75 -3.15 8.03
N GLY A 311 -2.35 -3.62 6.93
CA GLY A 311 -2.62 -5.03 6.69
C GLY A 311 -1.37 -5.89 6.53
N SER A 312 -0.43 -5.50 5.66
CA SER A 312 0.81 -6.23 5.46
C SER A 312 1.72 -6.17 6.69
N ARG A 313 1.81 -5.02 7.37
CA ARG A 313 2.52 -4.88 8.66
C ARG A 313 1.92 -5.79 9.72
N TYR A 314 0.60 -5.81 9.87
CA TYR A 314 -0.06 -6.70 10.83
C TYR A 314 0.26 -8.16 10.53
N TYR A 315 0.15 -8.57 9.27
CA TYR A 315 0.47 -9.93 8.86
C TYR A 315 1.92 -10.31 9.19
N VAL A 316 2.90 -9.51 8.76
CA VAL A 316 4.33 -9.79 8.95
C VAL A 316 4.70 -9.82 10.45
N ASN A 317 4.21 -8.85 11.24
CA ASN A 317 4.49 -8.79 12.67
C ASN A 317 3.91 -9.96 13.47
N ASN A 318 2.87 -10.62 12.95
CA ASN A 318 2.24 -11.78 13.57
C ASN A 318 2.75 -13.13 13.02
N LEU A 319 3.72 -13.13 12.10
CA LEU A 319 4.35 -14.37 11.63
C LEU A 319 5.26 -14.97 12.70
N LYS A 320 5.09 -16.27 12.96
CA LYS A 320 6.02 -17.04 13.78
C LYS A 320 7.31 -17.28 13.00
N THR A 321 8.41 -17.51 13.71
CA THR A 321 9.73 -17.80 13.11
C THR A 321 9.69 -18.85 11.99
N PRO A 322 9.02 -20.02 12.16
CA PRO A 322 8.94 -20.99 11.07
C PRO A 322 8.22 -20.45 9.82
N ASP A 323 7.18 -19.63 10.00
CA ASP A 323 6.46 -19.04 8.85
C ASP A 323 7.31 -18.02 8.11
N VAL A 324 8.12 -17.24 8.86
CA VAL A 324 9.14 -16.36 8.26
C VAL A 324 10.17 -17.20 7.51
N ASP A 325 10.73 -18.24 8.13
CA ASP A 325 11.73 -19.11 7.50
C ASP A 325 11.21 -19.80 6.23
N ASN A 326 9.92 -20.13 6.21
CA ASN A 326 9.28 -20.77 5.08
C ASN A 326 9.00 -19.80 3.93
N LEU A 327 8.92 -18.50 4.17
CA LEU A 327 8.75 -17.51 3.11
C LEU A 327 10.06 -17.32 2.34
N LEU A 328 10.03 -17.72 1.06
CA LEU A 328 11.17 -17.61 0.15
C LEU A 328 11.26 -16.22 -0.48
N ALA A 329 10.14 -15.70 -0.98
CA ALA A 329 10.06 -14.43 -1.67
C ALA A 329 8.64 -13.85 -1.63
N TYR A 330 8.55 -12.52 -1.70
CA TYR A 330 7.31 -11.78 -1.82
C TYR A 330 7.30 -10.94 -3.11
N LEU A 331 6.25 -11.06 -3.91
CA LEU A 331 6.05 -10.31 -5.14
C LEU A 331 4.90 -9.33 -4.95
N ASN A 332 5.15 -8.03 -5.12
CA ASN A 332 4.16 -6.98 -4.97
C ASN A 332 3.67 -6.49 -6.33
N PHE A 333 2.37 -6.27 -6.45
CA PHE A 333 1.75 -5.70 -7.64
C PHE A 333 0.80 -4.62 -7.16
N ASP A 334 1.15 -3.38 -7.48
CA ASP A 334 0.45 -2.18 -7.10
C ASP A 334 0.51 -1.23 -8.29
N MET A 335 -0.61 -0.67 -8.72
CA MET A 335 -0.74 0.13 -9.93
C MET A 335 0.00 -0.50 -11.12
N VAL A 336 -0.61 -1.51 -11.74
CA VAL A 336 0.01 -2.31 -12.81
C VAL A 336 -0.68 -2.17 -14.16
N SER A 337 -1.51 -1.13 -14.35
CA SER A 337 -2.28 -0.94 -15.58
C SER A 337 -1.98 0.34 -16.36
N ARG A 338 -1.31 1.36 -15.82
CA ARG A 338 -1.21 2.66 -16.50
C ARG A 338 0.10 3.40 -16.22
N GLY A 339 0.84 3.74 -17.28
CA GLY A 339 2.12 4.43 -17.19
C GLY A 339 3.23 3.63 -17.86
N PHE A 340 4.43 3.63 -17.28
CA PHE A 340 5.56 2.88 -17.82
C PHE A 340 5.54 1.41 -17.37
N PHE A 341 6.29 0.54 -18.05
CA PHE A 341 6.51 -0.83 -17.57
C PHE A 341 7.62 -0.85 -16.53
N GLY A 342 7.27 -0.73 -15.25
CA GLY A 342 8.24 -0.67 -14.17
C GLY A 342 8.57 -2.03 -13.59
N VAL A 343 9.86 -2.27 -13.34
CA VAL A 343 10.35 -3.43 -12.60
C VAL A 343 11.11 -2.92 -11.39
N PHE A 344 10.78 -3.44 -10.19
CA PHE A 344 11.54 -3.10 -8.99
C PHE A 344 13.02 -3.46 -9.17
N ASP A 345 13.89 -2.48 -8.92
CA ASP A 345 15.34 -2.64 -8.92
C ASP A 345 15.75 -3.37 -7.63
N GLY A 346 15.88 -4.68 -7.73
CA GLY A 346 16.25 -5.54 -6.62
C GLY A 346 17.70 -5.36 -6.21
N THR A 347 18.56 -4.95 -7.15
CA THR A 347 19.98 -4.67 -6.88
C THR A 347 20.19 -3.31 -6.20
N GLY A 348 19.34 -2.33 -6.53
CA GLY A 348 19.52 -0.93 -6.18
C GLY A 348 20.65 -0.24 -6.93
N GLU A 349 21.24 -0.87 -7.96
CA GLU A 349 22.37 -0.31 -8.71
C GLU A 349 21.95 0.79 -9.69
N LYS A 350 20.72 0.74 -10.21
CA LYS A 350 20.19 1.75 -11.15
C LYS A 350 19.39 2.82 -10.42
N VAL A 351 18.50 2.40 -9.53
CA VAL A 351 17.65 3.26 -8.70
C VAL A 351 17.57 2.66 -7.31
N GLY A 352 18.29 3.26 -6.36
CA GLY A 352 18.28 2.84 -4.97
C GLY A 352 17.01 3.29 -4.22
N PRO A 353 16.73 2.65 -3.07
CA PRO A 353 17.47 1.52 -2.51
C PRO A 353 17.02 0.19 -3.14
N GLY A 354 17.87 -0.83 -3.06
CA GLY A 354 17.58 -2.21 -3.48
C GLY A 354 16.92 -3.06 -2.39
N GLY A 355 16.79 -4.36 -2.66
CA GLY A 355 16.16 -5.36 -1.79
C GLY A 355 17.15 -6.35 -1.17
N PRO A 356 16.70 -7.20 -0.23
CA PRO A 356 17.52 -8.28 0.32
C PRO A 356 17.98 -9.29 -0.75
N PRO A 357 19.06 -10.07 -0.52
CA PRO A 357 19.60 -11.01 -1.50
C PRO A 357 18.53 -11.96 -2.06
N GLY A 358 18.42 -12.05 -3.39
CA GLY A 358 17.33 -12.75 -4.09
C GLY A 358 16.33 -11.79 -4.76
N SER A 359 16.28 -10.52 -4.35
CA SER A 359 15.52 -9.47 -5.04
C SER A 359 16.06 -9.20 -6.45
N ASP A 360 17.38 -9.24 -6.62
CA ASP A 360 18.09 -9.20 -7.90
C ASP A 360 17.63 -10.31 -8.86
N VAL A 361 17.47 -11.52 -8.35
CA VAL A 361 16.97 -12.66 -9.13
C VAL A 361 15.53 -12.44 -9.59
N ILE A 362 14.69 -11.81 -8.75
CA ILE A 362 13.30 -11.49 -9.11
C ILE A 362 13.28 -10.42 -10.21
N GLU A 363 14.09 -9.37 -10.08
CA GLU A 363 14.27 -8.33 -11.09
C GLU A 363 14.68 -8.94 -12.44
N ASP A 364 15.71 -9.78 -12.46
CA ASP A 364 16.21 -10.44 -13.67
C ASP A 364 15.14 -11.28 -14.37
N LEU A 365 14.31 -11.99 -13.61
CA LEU A 365 13.22 -12.80 -14.18
C LEU A 365 12.14 -11.94 -14.84
N PHE A 366 11.84 -10.75 -14.30
CA PHE A 366 10.94 -9.80 -14.95
C PHE A 366 11.60 -9.19 -16.19
N ARG A 367 12.86 -8.76 -16.10
CA ARG A 367 13.61 -8.23 -17.24
C ARG A 367 13.70 -9.24 -18.39
N GLU A 368 14.02 -10.51 -18.10
CA GLU A 368 14.03 -11.60 -19.09
C GLU A 368 12.71 -11.66 -19.87
N PHE A 369 11.58 -11.52 -19.18
CA PHE A 369 10.26 -11.53 -19.80
C PHE A 369 10.08 -10.32 -20.74
N PHE A 370 10.32 -9.10 -20.25
CA PHE A 370 10.08 -7.89 -21.05
C PHE A 370 11.06 -7.75 -22.22
N GLU A 371 12.32 -8.13 -22.05
CA GLU A 371 13.31 -8.17 -23.15
C GLU A 371 12.85 -9.08 -24.28
N LYS A 372 12.28 -10.23 -23.94
CA LYS A 372 11.74 -11.17 -24.92
C LYS A 372 10.51 -10.62 -25.64
N GLU A 373 9.66 -9.88 -24.93
CA GLU A 373 8.52 -9.15 -25.51
C GLU A 373 8.96 -7.85 -26.23
N LYS A 374 10.25 -7.50 -26.18
CA LYS A 374 10.84 -6.28 -26.76
C LYS A 374 10.22 -5.00 -26.18
N ILE A 375 9.92 -5.04 -24.89
CA ILE A 375 9.37 -3.92 -24.13
C ILE A 375 10.49 -3.34 -23.27
N GLU A 376 10.69 -2.04 -23.38
CA GLU A 376 11.61 -1.32 -22.50
C GLU A 376 10.99 -1.16 -21.12
N VAL A 377 11.81 -1.40 -20.09
CA VAL A 377 11.39 -1.31 -18.68
C VAL A 377 12.10 -0.19 -17.96
N THR A 378 11.38 0.48 -17.08
CA THR A 378 11.92 1.49 -16.18
C THR A 378 12.31 0.82 -14.86
N PRO A 379 13.55 0.98 -14.35
CA PRO A 379 13.89 0.54 -13.00
C PRO A 379 13.13 1.37 -11.96
N VAL A 380 12.57 0.69 -10.96
CA VAL A 380 11.82 1.32 -9.86
C VAL A 380 12.53 1.01 -8.55
N GLY A 381 13.03 2.03 -7.83
CA GLY A 381 13.67 1.80 -6.54
C GLY A 381 12.68 1.27 -5.49
N LEU A 382 13.18 0.49 -4.53
CA LEU A 382 12.38 -0.02 -3.41
C LEU A 382 12.28 1.04 -2.30
N THR A 383 11.74 2.20 -2.68
CA THR A 383 11.78 3.45 -1.91
C THR A 383 10.67 3.59 -0.86
N GLY A 384 9.71 2.67 -0.79
CA GLY A 384 8.59 2.72 0.15
C GLY A 384 7.21 2.56 -0.51
N GLY A 385 6.17 2.89 0.25
CA GLY A 385 4.83 3.22 -0.28
C GLY A 385 3.97 2.09 -0.78
N THR A 386 4.31 0.83 -0.51
CA THR A 386 3.43 -0.31 -0.81
C THR A 386 3.82 -1.54 0.03
N ASP A 387 3.01 -2.59 0.00
CA ASP A 387 3.04 -3.70 0.97
C ASP A 387 4.36 -4.49 1.04
N TYR A 388 5.24 -4.43 0.02
CA TYR A 388 6.56 -5.07 0.11
C TYR A 388 7.41 -4.55 1.25
N VAL A 389 7.17 -3.31 1.70
CA VAL A 389 7.96 -2.65 2.76
C VAL A 389 7.96 -3.48 4.03
N ALA A 390 6.82 -4.02 4.45
CA ALA A 390 6.74 -4.87 5.64
C ALA A 390 7.64 -6.11 5.51
N PHE A 391 7.66 -6.75 4.33
CA PHE A 391 8.48 -7.93 4.07
C PHE A 391 9.98 -7.60 4.01
N ARG A 392 10.34 -6.48 3.39
CA ARG A 392 11.72 -6.03 3.22
C ARG A 392 12.32 -5.53 4.54
N GLU A 393 11.60 -4.71 5.29
CA GLU A 393 12.18 -3.97 6.42
C GLU A 393 12.09 -4.72 7.75
N VAL A 394 11.02 -5.50 7.95
CA VAL A 394 10.76 -6.17 9.24
C VAL A 394 11.38 -7.57 9.27
N ILE A 395 11.26 -8.33 8.17
CA ILE A 395 11.69 -9.73 8.11
C ILE A 395 12.75 -10.01 7.03
N GLU A 396 13.27 -8.98 6.37
CA GLU A 396 14.41 -9.03 5.44
C GLU A 396 14.27 -10.09 4.35
N LYS A 397 13.05 -10.26 3.81
CA LYS A 397 12.78 -11.22 2.74
C LYS A 397 13.00 -10.62 1.36
N PRO A 398 13.43 -11.44 0.37
CA PRO A 398 13.51 -11.01 -1.01
C PRO A 398 12.15 -10.49 -1.49
N VAL A 399 12.17 -9.29 -2.05
CA VAL A 399 11.01 -8.62 -2.63
C VAL A 399 11.24 -8.26 -4.09
N GLY A 400 10.18 -8.19 -4.89
CA GLY A 400 10.21 -7.64 -6.24
C GLY A 400 8.80 -7.57 -6.80
N GLY A 401 8.64 -7.30 -8.09
CA GLY A 401 7.32 -7.01 -8.65
C GLY A 401 7.32 -5.91 -9.69
N LEU A 402 6.14 -5.37 -9.94
CA LEU A 402 5.88 -4.40 -11.00
C LEU A 402 5.14 -3.19 -10.46
N PHE A 403 5.36 -2.05 -11.11
CA PHE A 403 4.76 -0.76 -10.80
C PHE A 403 4.67 0.08 -12.07
N THR A 404 3.63 0.90 -12.27
CA THR A 404 3.50 1.72 -13.49
C THR A 404 3.67 3.23 -13.27
N GLY A 405 3.90 3.67 -12.04
CA GLY A 405 4.18 5.07 -11.70
C GLY A 405 2.96 5.85 -11.18
N THR A 406 3.22 6.83 -10.32
CA THR A 406 2.20 7.70 -9.69
C THR A 406 2.13 9.12 -10.27
N GLY A 407 3.16 9.55 -11.00
CA GLY A 407 3.26 10.94 -11.45
C GLY A 407 2.15 11.31 -12.45
N LEU A 408 1.87 12.61 -12.59
CA LEU A 408 0.79 13.11 -13.45
C LEU A 408 0.87 12.61 -14.91
N GLU A 409 2.08 12.41 -15.44
CA GLU A 409 2.28 11.85 -16.78
C GLU A 409 1.97 10.35 -16.85
N GLN A 410 2.12 9.63 -15.74
CA GLN A 410 1.83 8.20 -15.63
C GLN A 410 0.34 7.96 -15.34
N ASP A 411 -0.19 8.57 -14.27
CA ASP A 411 -1.58 8.44 -13.86
C ASP A 411 -2.10 9.73 -13.19
N ALA A 412 -2.68 10.63 -13.99
CA ALA A 412 -3.34 11.84 -13.47
C ALA A 412 -4.58 11.55 -12.61
N CYS A 413 -5.07 10.31 -12.57
CA CYS A 413 -6.20 9.90 -11.77
C CYS A 413 -5.81 9.21 -10.46
N TYR A 414 -4.52 9.00 -10.21
CA TYR A 414 -4.03 8.44 -8.95
C TYR A 414 -4.55 9.22 -7.73
N HIS A 415 -5.15 8.51 -6.78
CA HIS A 415 -5.87 9.06 -5.61
C HIS A 415 -7.03 10.03 -5.95
N GLN A 416 -7.59 9.97 -7.16
CA GLN A 416 -8.72 10.82 -7.57
C GLN A 416 -9.98 10.00 -7.86
N ALA A 417 -11.13 10.68 -7.84
CA ALA A 417 -12.43 10.10 -8.25
C ALA A 417 -12.45 9.57 -9.69
N CYS A 418 -11.51 10.04 -10.54
CA CYS A 418 -11.40 9.57 -11.92
C CYS A 418 -10.64 8.24 -12.07
N ASP A 419 -10.03 7.68 -11.01
CA ASP A 419 -9.52 6.31 -11.02
C ASP A 419 -10.67 5.29 -10.93
N ASN A 420 -11.48 5.30 -11.98
CA ASN A 420 -12.61 4.42 -12.21
C ASN A 420 -12.31 3.46 -13.38
N ILE A 421 -13.29 2.67 -13.82
CA ILE A 421 -13.08 1.65 -14.86
C ILE A 421 -12.54 2.17 -16.21
N THR A 422 -12.62 3.47 -16.47
CA THR A 422 -12.06 4.05 -17.70
C THR A 422 -10.57 4.43 -17.60
N ASN A 423 -9.99 4.42 -16.40
CA ASN A 423 -8.59 4.79 -16.18
C ASN A 423 -7.57 3.70 -16.60
N PRO A 424 -7.74 2.41 -16.22
CA PRO A 424 -6.81 1.34 -16.57
C PRO A 424 -6.58 1.18 -18.08
N VAL A 425 -5.35 0.92 -18.50
CA VAL A 425 -5.02 0.50 -19.87
C VAL A 425 -4.99 -1.04 -19.95
N PRO A 426 -5.98 -1.69 -20.60
CA PRO A 426 -6.13 -3.15 -20.56
C PRO A 426 -4.92 -3.92 -21.09
N GLU A 427 -4.28 -3.40 -22.14
CA GLU A 427 -3.11 -4.03 -22.76
C GLU A 427 -1.91 -4.06 -21.80
N THR A 428 -1.62 -2.93 -21.14
CA THR A 428 -0.56 -2.82 -20.13
C THR A 428 -0.79 -3.80 -18.99
N LEU A 429 -2.01 -3.86 -18.45
CA LEU A 429 -2.37 -4.81 -17.41
C LEU A 429 -2.22 -6.26 -17.87
N HIS A 430 -2.62 -6.57 -19.11
CA HIS A 430 -2.50 -7.92 -19.65
C HIS A 430 -1.05 -8.37 -19.79
N ILE A 431 -0.17 -7.47 -20.23
CA ILE A 431 1.27 -7.73 -20.34
C ILE A 431 1.87 -7.93 -18.95
N ASN A 432 1.61 -7.04 -17.99
CA ASN A 432 2.10 -7.16 -16.61
C ASN A 432 1.61 -8.45 -15.93
N ALA A 433 0.36 -8.86 -16.18
CA ALA A 433 -0.17 -10.11 -15.66
C ALA A 433 0.52 -11.35 -16.28
N LYS A 434 0.91 -11.29 -17.56
CA LYS A 434 1.73 -12.35 -18.18
C LYS A 434 3.15 -12.39 -17.64
N ALA A 435 3.72 -11.24 -17.32
CA ALA A 435 5.03 -11.12 -16.69
C ALA A 435 5.00 -11.75 -15.28
N ALA A 436 4.00 -11.40 -14.46
CA ALA A 436 3.79 -12.00 -13.14
C ALA A 436 3.63 -13.53 -13.22
N ALA A 437 2.84 -14.03 -14.17
CA ALA A 437 2.70 -15.46 -14.42
C ALA A 437 4.00 -16.12 -14.89
N HIS A 438 4.84 -15.42 -15.66
CA HIS A 438 6.16 -15.90 -16.05
C HIS A 438 7.02 -16.16 -14.81
N VAL A 439 7.24 -15.11 -14.02
CA VAL A 439 8.09 -15.13 -12.83
C VAL A 439 7.58 -16.13 -11.81
N LEU A 440 6.27 -16.11 -11.51
CA LEU A 440 5.66 -17.10 -10.64
C LEU A 440 5.93 -18.53 -11.11
N SER A 441 5.77 -18.82 -12.41
CA SER A 441 5.99 -20.19 -12.90
C SER A 441 7.43 -20.67 -12.73
N LYS A 442 8.42 -19.77 -12.85
CA LYS A 442 9.84 -20.06 -12.64
C LYS A 442 10.11 -20.32 -11.15
N LEU A 443 9.66 -19.41 -10.28
CA LEU A 443 9.84 -19.54 -8.83
C LEU A 443 9.09 -20.75 -8.26
N ALA A 444 7.87 -21.04 -8.74
CA ALA A 444 7.07 -22.17 -8.30
C ALA A 444 7.72 -23.54 -8.55
N ILE A 445 8.68 -23.63 -9.47
CA ILE A 445 9.37 -24.86 -9.88
C ILE A 445 10.83 -24.87 -9.44
N ASP A 446 11.55 -23.76 -9.60
CA ASP A 446 13.00 -23.69 -9.39
C ASP A 446 13.38 -22.64 -8.33
N GLY A 447 12.42 -22.07 -7.59
CA GLY A 447 12.66 -20.99 -6.63
C GLY A 447 13.79 -21.25 -5.65
N VAL A 448 13.85 -22.43 -5.00
CA VAL A 448 14.92 -22.78 -4.06
C VAL A 448 16.32 -22.94 -4.68
N LYS A 449 16.39 -23.09 -6.02
CA LYS A 449 17.66 -23.10 -6.75
C LYS A 449 18.09 -21.69 -7.18
N LEU A 450 17.11 -20.83 -7.43
CA LEU A 450 17.29 -19.47 -7.92
C LEU A 450 17.55 -18.49 -6.78
N ILE A 451 16.79 -18.61 -5.69
CA ILE A 451 16.84 -17.73 -4.52
C ILE A 451 17.34 -18.55 -3.32
N PRO A 452 18.48 -18.18 -2.70
CA PRO A 452 18.95 -18.83 -1.50
C PRO A 452 17.99 -18.56 -0.33
N LYS A 453 17.79 -19.56 0.54
CA LYS A 453 16.93 -19.40 1.71
C LYS A 453 17.61 -18.50 2.74
N THR A 454 16.91 -17.47 3.21
CA THR A 454 17.37 -16.59 4.30
C THR A 454 16.63 -16.95 5.60
N PRO A 455 17.21 -17.75 6.51
CA PRO A 455 16.58 -18.06 7.79
C PRO A 455 16.61 -16.85 8.74
N SER A 456 15.56 -16.71 9.54
CA SER A 456 15.27 -15.69 10.55
C SER A 456 16.28 -15.64 11.71
N ASN A 457 17.36 -16.42 11.69
CA ASN A 457 18.35 -16.49 12.77
C ASN A 457 19.24 -15.23 12.89
N THR A 458 18.98 -14.17 12.12
CA THR A 458 19.50 -12.85 12.41
C THR A 458 18.75 -12.25 13.61
N THR A 459 19.49 -12.01 14.69
CA THR A 459 19.06 -11.35 15.94
C THR A 459 18.27 -10.04 15.67
N VAL A 460 18.46 -9.43 14.51
CA VAL A 460 17.81 -8.20 14.01
C VAL A 460 16.29 -8.37 13.77
N GLY A 461 15.84 -9.45 13.12
CA GLY A 461 14.42 -9.66 12.81
C GLY A 461 13.58 -10.04 14.05
N SER A 462 14.21 -10.61 15.07
CA SER A 462 13.57 -10.91 16.37
C SER A 462 13.47 -9.66 17.26
N ILE A 463 14.47 -8.77 17.21
CA ILE A 463 14.46 -7.51 17.96
C ILE A 463 13.51 -6.48 17.32
N LYS A 464 13.44 -6.37 15.99
CA LYS A 464 12.48 -5.49 15.29
C LYS A 464 11.02 -5.89 15.53
N ARG A 465 10.68 -7.19 15.46
CA ARG A 465 9.31 -7.68 15.75
C ARG A 465 8.82 -7.33 17.16
N VAL A 466 9.70 -7.31 18.17
CA VAL A 466 9.35 -6.89 19.54
C VAL A 466 9.20 -5.38 19.65
N ARG A 467 9.99 -4.61 18.90
CA ARG A 467 9.88 -3.14 18.82
C ARG A 467 8.59 -2.73 18.11
N ASP A 468 8.30 -3.27 16.93
CA ASP A 468 7.16 -2.93 16.08
C ASP A 468 5.81 -3.41 16.64
N ALA A 469 5.79 -4.50 17.42
CA ALA A 469 4.59 -4.87 18.19
C ALA A 469 4.22 -3.82 19.26
N ALA A 470 5.20 -3.10 19.81
CA ALA A 470 4.97 -1.93 20.67
C ALA A 470 4.79 -0.63 19.86
N SER A 471 5.14 -0.66 18.57
CA SER A 471 5.24 0.49 17.65
C SER A 471 4.14 0.53 16.58
N LEU A 472 3.16 -0.39 16.62
CA LEU A 472 1.78 -0.15 16.15
C LEU A 472 1.16 1.15 16.75
N HIS A 473 1.87 1.80 17.68
CA HIS A 473 1.58 3.13 18.24
C HIS A 473 2.62 4.22 17.95
N LEU A 474 3.77 3.94 17.33
CA LEU A 474 4.81 4.91 16.96
C LEU A 474 5.79 4.24 15.97
N HIS A 475 5.83 4.62 14.69
CA HIS A 475 6.95 4.24 13.81
C HIS A 475 7.86 5.44 13.59
N ASP A 476 9.13 5.23 13.89
CA ASP A 476 10.26 6.14 13.78
C ASP A 476 11.28 5.43 12.88
N VAL A 477 11.59 5.99 11.70
CA VAL A 477 12.49 5.38 10.71
C VAL A 477 13.56 6.40 10.34
N THR A 478 14.73 6.27 10.97
CA THR A 478 15.90 7.09 10.66
C THR A 478 16.69 6.50 9.48
N GLY A 479 17.02 7.37 8.51
CA GLY A 479 18.22 7.27 7.69
C GLY A 479 18.08 6.56 6.34
N PHE A 480 17.43 7.20 5.36
CA PHE A 480 17.70 6.95 3.92
C PHE A 480 17.51 8.26 3.12
N GLU A 481 18.58 8.69 2.44
CA GLU A 481 18.52 9.76 1.42
C GLU A 481 18.08 9.14 0.08
N GLY A 482 16.77 9.11 -0.15
CA GLY A 482 16.16 8.73 -1.42
C GLY A 482 14.69 9.09 -1.38
N LYS A 483 14.17 9.76 -2.42
CA LYS A 483 12.76 10.19 -2.47
C LYS A 483 11.84 8.94 -2.40
N PRO A 484 11.04 8.77 -1.33
CA PRO A 484 10.13 7.65 -1.18
C PRO A 484 9.03 7.70 -2.23
N CYS A 485 8.50 6.54 -2.63
CA CYS A 485 7.07 6.44 -2.90
C CYS A 485 6.42 6.67 -1.54
N ASP A 486 6.04 7.92 -1.32
CA ASP A 486 5.72 8.42 -0.01
C ASP A 486 4.20 8.50 0.04
N HIS A 487 3.58 7.86 1.04
CA HIS A 487 2.21 8.23 1.41
C HIS A 487 2.16 9.69 1.92
N ASP A 488 3.32 10.37 2.03
CA ASP A 488 3.44 11.81 2.15
C ASP A 488 3.69 12.55 0.80
N ILE A 489 3.93 11.90 -0.34
CA ILE A 489 4.19 12.51 -1.68
C ILE A 489 3.33 11.82 -2.73
N ILE A 490 2.19 12.44 -3.01
CA ILE A 490 1.42 12.27 -4.24
C ILE A 490 1.08 13.64 -4.78
#